data_AF-A0A239JN72-F1
#
_entry.id   AF-A0A239JN72-F1
#
_cell.length_a   1.000
_cell.length_b   1.000
_cell.length_c   1.000
_cell.angle_alpha   90.00
_cell.angle_beta   90.00
_cell.angle_gamma   90.00
#
_symmetry.space_group_name_H-M   'P 1'
#
loop_
_entity.id
_entity.type
_entity.pdbx_description
1 polymer ?
#
loop_
_entity_poly.entity_id
_entity_poly.type
_entity_poly.pdbx_seq_one_letter_code
_entity_poly.pdbx_strand_id
1 'polypeptide(L)'
;MRYFGVKAGLLAFLPLAAGAQDFGVDMPAEPAPGVVFPTAEEEINSWIYADPQNAAAIHGHAWGIWAGLTNPVDGEGAFARVTYQTWLTKANVIAVFTGKEPQSHFQLGESSQMFRHGLVDGFLADAASEKKDGTEPKANAAGIIVNTDVLENVAYSPPSASYLLETGTGKPEVLDRLLADGDKVQFPDNAVNVKPVYKLITQDRLTDWTDGDGRTRKLYAFTAWPGVPDLADWSPDMKAGGYPETLWQQCVYVDMDLKGPTTSTGVDVNCKSPGAGNIYSVDDFIAVDLKAQDAAFVNKTTGETEEIGGDGPAIALLVAMHVTSRETTQWTWQTFWWEADAAHPNTPSSAAIAAARPSTLTSQAAHYAMAPAYSMLVPAQPLVGGKNVGALVTAFNPYLEAGFGTPVISIMETVQTPDGKGAWTTTTTDMGIQTNCMTCHGLAAWGGRGSNYAANFYVPRDYWVFDTALDVDFAWSVEAIGNAIKALEAKAD
;
A
#
# COMPACT_ATOMS: atom_id res chain seq x y z
N MET A 1 8.60 -70.63 -2.19
CA MET A 1 9.27 -69.50 -2.88
C MET A 1 8.75 -69.41 -4.31
N ARG A 2 7.86 -68.46 -4.59
CA ARG A 2 7.43 -68.11 -5.95
C ARG A 2 7.80 -66.65 -6.16
N TYR A 3 8.74 -66.40 -7.06
CA TYR A 3 9.07 -65.06 -7.57
C TYR A 3 8.04 -64.71 -8.65
N PHE A 4 7.37 -63.56 -8.50
CA PHE A 4 6.68 -62.88 -9.58
C PHE A 4 7.32 -61.50 -9.74
N GLY A 5 7.77 -61.20 -10.96
CA GLY A 5 8.44 -59.95 -11.31
C GLY A 5 7.46 -58.79 -11.46
N VAL A 6 7.92 -57.61 -11.07
CA VAL A 6 7.30 -56.32 -11.39
C VAL A 6 8.15 -55.67 -12.48
N LYS A 7 7.52 -55.35 -13.62
CA LYS A 7 8.12 -54.55 -14.68
C LYS A 7 8.23 -53.10 -14.18
N ALA A 8 9.45 -52.59 -14.03
CA ALA A 8 9.70 -51.17 -13.89
C ALA A 8 9.50 -50.49 -15.26
N GLY A 9 8.44 -49.70 -15.38
CA GLY A 9 8.30 -48.75 -16.48
C GLY A 9 9.22 -47.56 -16.22
N LEU A 10 10.24 -47.37 -17.06
CA LEU A 10 10.98 -46.12 -17.13
C LEU A 10 10.01 -45.03 -17.63
N LEU A 11 9.50 -44.21 -16.72
CA LEU A 11 9.03 -42.88 -17.05
C LEU A 11 10.28 -42.01 -17.22
N ALA A 12 10.63 -41.75 -18.49
CA ALA A 12 11.62 -40.75 -18.83
C ALA A 12 11.06 -39.38 -18.40
N PHE A 13 11.50 -38.87 -17.24
CA PHE A 13 11.40 -37.46 -16.93
C PHE A 13 12.32 -36.72 -17.89
N LEU A 14 11.74 -36.13 -18.93
CA LEU A 14 12.38 -35.03 -19.63
C LEU A 14 12.58 -33.92 -18.59
N PRO A 15 13.79 -33.39 -18.41
CA PRO A 15 13.96 -32.19 -17.61
C PRO A 15 13.23 -31.07 -18.33
N LEU A 16 12.09 -30.64 -17.77
CA LEU A 16 11.53 -29.33 -18.10
C LEU A 16 12.63 -28.32 -17.77
N ALA A 17 13.08 -27.59 -18.78
CA ALA A 17 13.97 -26.46 -18.57
C ALA A 17 13.25 -25.49 -17.61
N ALA A 18 13.71 -25.43 -16.36
CA ALA A 18 13.32 -24.39 -15.43
C ALA A 18 13.82 -23.07 -16.02
N GLY A 19 12.94 -22.34 -16.73
CA GLY A 19 13.19 -20.93 -17.00
C GLY A 19 13.36 -20.25 -15.63
N ALA A 20 14.47 -19.55 -15.41
CA ALA A 20 14.65 -18.79 -14.19
C ALA A 20 13.48 -17.80 -14.06
N GLN A 21 12.74 -17.89 -12.96
CA GLN A 21 11.67 -16.95 -12.68
C GLN A 21 12.28 -15.56 -12.45
N ASP A 22 11.75 -14.55 -13.13
CA ASP A 22 12.16 -13.16 -12.93
C ASP A 22 11.31 -12.57 -11.80
N PHE A 23 11.94 -12.34 -10.65
CA PHE A 23 11.28 -11.86 -9.44
C PHE A 23 11.29 -10.33 -9.30
N GLY A 24 11.96 -9.62 -10.21
CA GLY A 24 12.23 -8.19 -10.10
C GLY A 24 13.62 -7.87 -9.55
N VAL A 25 13.88 -6.57 -9.41
CA VAL A 25 15.12 -6.04 -8.85
C VAL A 25 15.02 -6.00 -7.33
N ASP A 26 16.04 -6.50 -6.64
CA ASP A 26 16.12 -6.44 -5.19
C ASP A 26 16.22 -5.01 -4.66
N MET A 27 15.85 -4.83 -3.40
CA MET A 27 16.20 -3.60 -2.66
C MET A 27 17.72 -3.39 -2.69
N PRO A 28 18.21 -2.17 -2.97
CA PRO A 28 19.65 -1.89 -2.88
C PRO A 28 20.16 -2.15 -1.46
N ALA A 29 21.35 -2.72 -1.33
CA ALA A 29 21.97 -2.98 -0.02
C ALA A 29 22.28 -1.69 0.78
N GLU A 30 22.46 -0.57 0.08
CA GLU A 30 22.53 0.78 0.64
C GLU A 30 21.54 1.67 -0.13
N PRO A 31 20.26 1.72 0.26
CA PRO A 31 19.23 2.42 -0.51
C PRO A 31 19.31 3.95 -0.41
N ALA A 32 19.98 4.47 0.63
CA ALA A 32 20.34 5.87 0.77
C ALA A 32 21.67 5.99 1.54
N PRO A 33 22.42 7.10 1.41
CA PRO A 33 23.70 7.26 2.10
C PRO A 33 23.60 7.00 3.60
N GLY A 34 24.33 5.98 4.07
CA GLY A 34 24.35 5.61 5.50
C GLY A 34 23.14 4.82 6.00
N VAL A 35 22.23 4.40 5.12
CA VAL A 35 21.18 3.42 5.43
C VAL A 35 21.58 2.08 4.82
N VAL A 36 21.64 1.03 5.62
CA VAL A 36 21.90 -0.34 5.15
C VAL A 36 20.58 -1.10 5.05
N PHE A 37 20.44 -2.01 4.10
CA PHE A 37 19.28 -2.89 4.00
C PHE A 37 19.69 -4.36 3.73
N PRO A 38 19.16 -5.34 4.48
CA PRO A 38 18.38 -5.14 5.72
C PRO A 38 19.27 -4.58 6.85
N THR A 39 18.72 -3.67 7.66
CA THR A 39 19.30 -3.27 8.95
C THR A 39 19.04 -4.37 9.98
N ALA A 40 20.01 -4.65 10.85
CA ALA A 40 19.88 -5.68 11.87
C ALA A 40 18.79 -5.34 12.90
N GLU A 41 18.04 -6.35 13.34
CA GLU A 41 16.96 -6.19 14.34
C GLU A 41 17.47 -5.53 15.64
N GLU A 42 18.67 -5.88 16.11
CA GLU A 42 19.28 -5.29 17.31
C GLU A 42 19.46 -3.77 17.16
N GLU A 43 19.87 -3.31 15.98
CA GLU A 43 20.09 -1.91 15.69
C GLU A 43 18.76 -1.14 15.64
N ILE A 44 17.76 -1.65 14.92
CA ILE A 44 16.42 -1.03 14.89
C ILE A 44 15.79 -1.00 16.29
N ASN A 45 15.89 -2.10 17.05
CA ASN A 45 15.38 -2.18 18.41
C ASN A 45 16.08 -1.18 19.35
N SER A 46 17.38 -0.91 19.15
CA SER A 46 18.09 0.11 19.91
C SER A 46 17.50 1.51 19.71
N TRP A 47 16.90 1.79 18.56
CA TRP A 47 16.22 3.06 18.28
C TRP A 47 14.81 3.08 18.88
N ILE A 48 14.05 2.01 18.68
CA ILE A 48 12.66 1.86 19.13
C ILE A 48 12.55 1.95 20.66
N TYR A 49 13.44 1.26 21.37
CA TYR A 49 13.40 1.12 22.83
C TYR A 49 14.29 2.15 23.57
N ALA A 50 14.90 3.10 22.87
CA ALA A 50 15.58 4.22 23.51
C ALA A 50 14.59 5.11 24.30
N ASP A 51 15.10 5.78 25.34
CA ASP A 51 14.33 6.75 26.13
C ASP A 51 15.11 8.09 26.23
N PRO A 52 14.69 9.14 25.49
CA PRO A 52 13.60 9.15 24.51
C PRO A 52 13.91 8.29 23.27
N GLN A 53 12.86 7.84 22.57
CA GLN A 53 12.99 7.07 21.32
C GLN A 53 13.86 7.81 20.30
N ASN A 54 14.74 7.09 19.59
CA ASN A 54 15.61 7.70 18.57
C ASN A 54 14.85 7.92 17.26
N ALA A 55 13.96 8.93 17.26
CA ALA A 55 13.12 9.27 16.13
C ALA A 55 13.93 9.64 14.87
N ALA A 56 15.11 10.27 15.03
CA ALA A 56 15.94 10.64 13.90
C ALA A 56 16.43 9.42 13.10
N ALA A 57 16.85 8.36 13.79
CA ALA A 57 17.26 7.11 13.13
C ALA A 57 16.06 6.41 12.46
N ILE A 58 14.90 6.36 13.14
CA ILE A 58 13.67 5.80 12.57
C ILE A 58 13.25 6.54 11.29
N HIS A 59 13.24 7.88 11.32
CA HIS A 59 12.88 8.68 10.14
C HIS A 59 13.87 8.48 9.00
N GLY A 60 15.18 8.50 9.29
CA GLY A 60 16.23 8.29 8.29
C GLY A 60 16.15 6.91 7.64
N HIS A 61 15.95 5.87 8.45
CA HIS A 61 15.79 4.51 7.95
C HIS A 61 14.53 4.36 7.08
N ALA A 62 13.36 4.83 7.55
CA ALA A 62 12.12 4.75 6.79
C ALA A 62 12.21 5.51 5.43
N TRP A 63 12.88 6.66 5.40
CA TRP A 63 13.16 7.35 4.14
C TRP A 63 14.19 6.62 3.26
N GLY A 64 15.16 5.95 3.86
CA GLY A 64 16.09 5.08 3.13
C GLY A 64 15.35 3.95 2.43
N ILE A 65 14.39 3.29 3.08
CA ILE A 65 13.54 2.29 2.44
C ILE A 65 12.79 2.89 1.24
N TRP A 66 12.21 4.09 1.38
CA TRP A 66 11.56 4.78 0.25
C TRP A 66 12.52 5.05 -0.91
N ALA A 67 13.74 5.51 -0.62
CA ALA A 67 14.76 5.74 -1.63
C ALA A 67 15.11 4.45 -2.40
N GLY A 68 15.21 3.32 -1.71
CA GLY A 68 15.46 2.03 -2.34
C GLY A 68 14.30 1.55 -3.22
N LEU A 69 13.07 1.71 -2.74
CA LEU A 69 11.86 1.36 -3.48
C LEU A 69 11.67 2.19 -4.73
N THR A 70 11.95 3.49 -4.63
CA THR A 70 11.76 4.49 -5.69
C THR A 70 13.02 4.76 -6.50
N ASN A 71 14.08 3.98 -6.30
CA ASN A 71 15.28 4.06 -7.09
C ASN A 71 14.97 3.67 -8.55
N PRO A 72 15.27 4.53 -9.54
CA PRO A 72 15.13 4.18 -10.95
C PRO A 72 15.94 2.94 -11.32
N VAL A 73 15.28 1.98 -11.96
CA VAL A 73 15.88 0.79 -12.56
C VAL A 73 16.19 1.05 -14.03
N ASP A 74 15.26 1.69 -14.73
CA ASP A 74 15.39 2.13 -16.11
C ASP A 74 14.49 3.35 -16.40
N GLY A 75 14.80 4.06 -17.49
CA GLY A 75 14.12 5.31 -17.84
C GLY A 75 14.50 6.51 -16.96
N GLU A 76 13.83 7.63 -17.18
CA GLU A 76 14.04 8.90 -16.46
C GLU A 76 12.69 9.63 -16.28
N GLY A 77 12.64 10.57 -15.34
CA GLY A 77 11.46 11.42 -15.09
C GLY A 77 10.29 10.67 -14.46
N ALA A 78 9.07 11.17 -14.68
CA ALA A 78 7.83 10.62 -14.10
C ALA A 78 7.64 9.12 -14.34
N PHE A 79 8.03 8.68 -15.54
CA PHE A 79 7.80 7.34 -16.05
C PHE A 79 9.02 6.41 -15.93
N ALA A 80 10.06 6.82 -15.21
CA ALA A 80 11.14 5.92 -14.87
C ALA A 80 10.57 4.73 -14.11
N ARG A 81 10.91 3.51 -14.54
CA ARG A 81 10.51 2.31 -13.82
C ARG A 81 11.39 2.21 -12.58
N VAL A 82 10.76 2.19 -11.41
CA VAL A 82 11.47 2.12 -10.12
C VAL A 82 11.41 0.72 -9.51
N THR A 83 12.30 0.43 -8.55
CA THR A 83 12.52 -0.92 -7.97
C THR A 83 11.21 -1.67 -7.68
N TYR A 84 10.29 -1.08 -6.91
CA TYR A 84 9.07 -1.79 -6.48
C TYR A 84 8.12 -2.13 -7.65
N GLN A 85 8.23 -1.42 -8.78
CA GLN A 85 7.40 -1.65 -9.97
C GLN A 85 7.83 -2.88 -10.77
N THR A 86 9.00 -3.43 -10.45
CA THR A 86 9.54 -4.65 -11.06
C THR A 86 9.09 -5.93 -10.35
N TRP A 87 8.48 -5.80 -9.17
CA TRP A 87 8.17 -6.91 -8.28
C TRP A 87 6.93 -7.70 -8.69
N LEU A 88 6.89 -8.98 -8.27
CA LEU A 88 5.72 -9.82 -8.47
C LEU A 88 4.55 -9.35 -7.60
N THR A 89 3.35 -9.41 -8.15
CA THR A 89 2.11 -9.04 -7.48
C THR A 89 1.39 -10.24 -6.87
N LYS A 90 0.40 -9.96 -6.02
CA LYS A 90 -0.57 -10.95 -5.50
C LYS A 90 -1.10 -11.89 -6.58
N ALA A 91 -1.43 -11.36 -7.74
CA ALA A 91 -2.01 -12.17 -8.78
C ALA A 91 -0.99 -12.98 -9.59
N ASN A 92 0.25 -12.51 -9.72
CA ASN A 92 1.32 -13.36 -10.25
C ASN A 92 1.49 -14.60 -9.38
N VAL A 93 1.48 -14.44 -8.05
CA VAL A 93 1.55 -15.56 -7.10
C VAL A 93 0.37 -16.52 -7.26
N ILE A 94 -0.87 -16.01 -7.32
CA ILE A 94 -2.08 -16.83 -7.56
C ILE A 94 -2.00 -17.57 -8.90
N ALA A 95 -1.57 -16.90 -9.97
CA ALA A 95 -1.45 -17.50 -11.30
C ALA A 95 -0.45 -18.67 -11.31
N VAL A 96 0.68 -18.52 -10.61
CA VAL A 96 1.65 -19.61 -10.41
C VAL A 96 1.02 -20.76 -9.63
N PHE A 97 0.38 -20.48 -8.49
CA PHE A 97 -0.22 -21.52 -7.65
C PHE A 97 -1.34 -22.30 -8.35
N THR A 98 -2.09 -21.66 -9.25
CA THR A 98 -3.19 -22.29 -10.00
C THR A 98 -2.80 -22.83 -11.38
N GLY A 99 -1.54 -22.67 -11.80
CA GLY A 99 -1.05 -23.15 -13.09
C GLY A 99 -1.71 -22.48 -14.30
N LYS A 100 -2.36 -21.32 -14.12
CA LYS A 100 -3.10 -20.60 -15.18
C LYS A 100 -2.21 -19.80 -16.11
N GLU A 101 -0.99 -19.49 -15.71
CA GLU A 101 0.04 -18.89 -16.55
C GLU A 101 1.35 -19.68 -16.38
N PRO A 102 2.09 -20.01 -17.46
CA PRO A 102 3.33 -20.76 -17.30
C PRO A 102 4.39 -19.88 -16.64
N GLN A 103 5.15 -20.44 -15.69
CA GLN A 103 6.19 -19.72 -14.93
C GLN A 103 7.22 -18.98 -15.79
N SER A 104 7.42 -19.41 -17.04
CA SER A 104 8.32 -18.78 -18.02
C SER A 104 7.78 -17.51 -18.70
N HIS A 105 6.52 -17.13 -18.48
CA HIS A 105 5.89 -15.94 -19.09
C HIS A 105 5.86 -14.72 -18.19
N PHE A 106 6.37 -14.80 -16.96
CA PHE A 106 6.73 -13.62 -16.18
C PHE A 106 8.03 -13.01 -16.72
N GLN A 107 8.10 -12.75 -18.03
CA GLN A 107 9.12 -11.88 -18.56
C GLN A 107 8.74 -10.45 -18.15
N LEU A 108 9.59 -9.82 -17.33
CA LEU A 108 9.56 -8.38 -17.09
C LEU A 108 9.82 -7.68 -18.42
N GLY A 109 8.77 -7.52 -19.23
CA GLY A 109 8.81 -6.61 -20.38
C GLY A 109 8.88 -5.15 -19.90
N GLU A 110 8.80 -4.21 -20.84
CA GLU A 110 8.69 -2.76 -20.58
C GLU A 110 7.40 -2.39 -19.79
N SER A 111 6.48 -3.33 -19.58
CA SER A 111 5.25 -3.17 -18.79
C SER A 111 5.48 -3.39 -17.30
N SER A 112 4.98 -2.50 -16.46
CA SER A 112 4.93 -2.67 -15.00
C SER A 112 4.06 -3.89 -14.61
N GLN A 113 4.64 -4.85 -13.87
CA GLN A 113 3.90 -6.04 -13.38
C GLN A 113 2.73 -5.65 -12.45
N MET A 114 2.76 -4.44 -11.89
CA MET A 114 1.78 -3.95 -10.93
C MET A 114 0.36 -3.89 -11.45
N PHE A 115 0.17 -3.82 -12.77
CA PHE A 115 -1.15 -3.70 -13.38
C PHE A 115 -1.68 -5.03 -13.90
N ARG A 116 -0.97 -6.15 -13.68
CA ARG A 116 -1.30 -7.46 -14.28
C ARG A 116 -2.28 -8.35 -13.53
N HIS A 117 -2.60 -8.13 -12.25
CA HIS A 117 -3.96 -8.25 -11.69
C HIS A 117 -4.00 -7.69 -10.25
N GLY A 118 -4.80 -6.66 -10.04
CA GLY A 118 -4.98 -6.07 -8.71
C GLY A 118 -5.77 -4.79 -8.80
N LEU A 119 -6.96 -4.84 -9.38
CA LEU A 119 -7.97 -3.86 -9.03
C LEU A 119 -8.60 -4.41 -7.77
N VAL A 120 -8.27 -3.84 -6.62
CA VAL A 120 -9.15 -4.04 -5.46
C VAL A 120 -10.46 -3.33 -5.74
N ASP A 121 -11.52 -3.88 -5.18
CA ASP A 121 -12.93 -3.52 -5.31
C ASP A 121 -13.26 -2.02 -5.15
N GLY A 122 -12.33 -1.09 -4.84
CA GLY A 122 -12.59 0.35 -4.68
C GLY A 122 -12.88 1.09 -6.01
N PHE A 123 -11.87 1.24 -6.90
CA PHE A 123 -12.07 1.81 -8.25
C PHE A 123 -13.23 1.12 -8.99
N LEU A 124 -13.36 -0.19 -8.78
CA LEU A 124 -14.36 -1.00 -9.43
C LEU A 124 -15.76 -0.89 -8.83
N ALA A 125 -15.89 -0.89 -7.51
CA ALA A 125 -17.19 -0.74 -6.88
C ALA A 125 -17.70 0.69 -7.03
N ASP A 126 -16.83 1.70 -6.97
CA ASP A 126 -17.24 3.10 -7.14
C ASP A 126 -17.61 3.38 -8.60
N ALA A 127 -16.78 3.03 -9.59
CA ALA A 127 -17.14 3.17 -11.00
C ALA A 127 -18.36 2.32 -11.40
N ALA A 128 -18.49 1.09 -10.88
CA ALA A 128 -19.66 0.27 -11.12
C ALA A 128 -20.91 0.75 -10.34
N SER A 129 -20.74 1.44 -9.21
CA SER A 129 -21.83 2.06 -8.45
C SER A 129 -22.35 3.29 -9.17
N GLU A 130 -21.46 4.20 -9.60
CA GLU A 130 -21.78 5.38 -10.43
C GLU A 130 -22.53 4.98 -11.71
N LYS A 131 -22.07 3.91 -12.37
CA LYS A 131 -22.75 3.35 -13.55
C LYS A 131 -24.10 2.69 -13.23
N LYS A 132 -24.27 2.11 -12.03
CA LYS A 132 -25.52 1.42 -11.63
C LYS A 132 -26.58 2.37 -11.12
N ASP A 133 -26.21 3.44 -10.44
CA ASP A 133 -27.15 4.45 -9.95
C ASP A 133 -27.38 5.59 -10.95
N GLY A 134 -26.58 5.63 -12.03
CA GLY A 134 -26.68 6.63 -13.10
C GLY A 134 -26.16 7.99 -12.67
N THR A 135 -25.30 8.05 -11.65
CA THR A 135 -24.67 9.29 -11.20
C THR A 135 -23.42 9.57 -12.04
N GLU A 136 -23.41 10.74 -12.68
CA GLU A 136 -22.23 11.25 -13.39
C GLU A 136 -21.13 11.65 -12.40
N PRO A 137 -19.84 11.48 -12.74
CA PRO A 137 -18.73 11.98 -11.95
C PRO A 137 -18.93 13.47 -11.61
N LYS A 138 -18.83 13.81 -10.32
CA LYS A 138 -19.13 15.18 -9.86
C LYS A 138 -18.05 16.16 -10.31
N ALA A 139 -18.40 17.00 -11.27
CA ALA A 139 -17.61 18.19 -11.59
C ALA A 139 -17.62 19.19 -10.44
N ASN A 140 -16.48 19.81 -10.19
CA ASN A 140 -16.33 20.86 -9.20
C ASN A 140 -16.87 22.21 -9.72
N ALA A 141 -16.74 23.29 -8.93
CA ALA A 141 -17.28 24.60 -9.33
C ALA A 141 -16.57 25.21 -10.56
N ALA A 142 -15.38 24.73 -10.91
CA ALA A 142 -14.65 25.08 -12.13
C ALA A 142 -15.04 24.19 -13.32
N GLY A 143 -16.00 23.27 -13.16
CA GLY A 143 -16.45 22.35 -14.19
C GLY A 143 -15.52 21.16 -14.43
N ILE A 144 -14.54 20.91 -13.55
CA ILE A 144 -13.56 19.82 -13.68
C ILE A 144 -13.99 18.62 -12.85
N ILE A 145 -13.97 17.44 -13.44
CA ILE A 145 -14.25 16.17 -12.75
C ILE A 145 -13.18 15.92 -11.68
N VAL A 146 -13.59 15.74 -10.42
CA VAL A 146 -12.69 15.41 -9.32
C VAL A 146 -12.75 13.91 -9.05
N ASN A 147 -11.62 13.23 -9.21
CA ASN A 147 -11.52 11.79 -9.07
C ASN A 147 -11.17 11.39 -7.62
N THR A 148 -12.02 10.57 -7.01
CA THR A 148 -11.80 9.93 -5.70
C THR A 148 -11.51 8.43 -5.81
N ASP A 149 -11.60 7.85 -7.00
CA ASP A 149 -11.37 6.43 -7.23
C ASP A 149 -9.90 6.09 -7.06
N VAL A 150 -9.59 4.88 -6.56
CA VAL A 150 -8.21 4.42 -6.35
C VAL A 150 -7.99 3.00 -6.84
N LEU A 151 -6.84 2.78 -7.48
CA LEU A 151 -6.35 1.48 -7.89
C LEU A 151 -5.21 1.05 -6.98
N GLU A 152 -5.37 -0.06 -6.26
CA GLU A 152 -4.34 -0.56 -5.36
C GLU A 152 -3.94 -2.01 -5.65
N ASN A 153 -2.66 -2.34 -5.49
CA ASN A 153 -2.18 -3.72 -5.60
C ASN A 153 -1.21 -4.03 -4.46
N VAL A 154 -0.92 -5.31 -4.22
CA VAL A 154 0.16 -5.75 -3.34
C VAL A 154 1.27 -6.36 -4.18
N ALA A 155 2.50 -5.92 -3.95
CA ALA A 155 3.70 -6.45 -4.57
C ALA A 155 4.71 -6.94 -3.53
N TYR A 156 5.49 -7.93 -3.94
CA TYR A 156 6.41 -8.69 -3.11
C TYR A 156 7.82 -8.54 -3.68
N SER A 157 8.75 -8.04 -2.86
CA SER A 157 10.18 -8.09 -3.17
C SER A 157 10.62 -9.50 -3.57
N PRO A 158 11.74 -9.65 -4.30
CA PRO A 158 12.22 -10.98 -4.69
C PRO A 158 12.34 -11.98 -3.54
N PRO A 159 12.83 -11.63 -2.34
CA PRO A 159 12.87 -12.54 -1.19
C PRO A 159 11.47 -12.95 -0.71
N SER A 160 10.53 -12.00 -0.65
CA SER A 160 9.13 -12.28 -0.29
C SER A 160 8.46 -13.23 -1.30
N ALA A 161 8.64 -12.95 -2.59
CA ALA A 161 8.03 -13.73 -3.66
C ALA A 161 8.62 -15.14 -3.77
N SER A 162 9.95 -15.28 -3.66
CA SER A 162 10.64 -16.56 -3.58
C SER A 162 10.13 -17.38 -2.39
N TYR A 163 10.05 -16.79 -1.19
CA TYR A 163 9.51 -17.47 -0.01
C TYR A 163 8.10 -18.02 -0.24
N LEU A 164 7.17 -17.19 -0.73
CA LEU A 164 5.80 -17.62 -1.01
C LEU A 164 5.79 -18.80 -2.00
N LEU A 165 6.50 -18.68 -3.12
CA LEU A 165 6.44 -19.65 -4.20
C LEU A 165 7.16 -20.97 -3.88
N GLU A 166 8.29 -20.92 -3.18
CA GLU A 166 9.07 -22.11 -2.81
C GLU A 166 8.42 -22.91 -1.68
N THR A 167 7.84 -22.23 -0.70
CA THR A 167 7.16 -22.89 0.44
C THR A 167 5.71 -23.26 0.13
N GLY A 168 5.11 -22.64 -0.88
CA GLY A 168 3.68 -22.71 -1.14
C GLY A 168 2.84 -21.93 -0.11
N THR A 169 3.47 -21.09 0.72
CA THR A 169 2.76 -20.26 1.69
C THR A 169 1.81 -19.31 0.95
N GLY A 170 0.53 -19.39 1.28
CA GLY A 170 -0.56 -18.77 0.50
C GLY A 170 -1.49 -19.80 -0.16
N LYS A 171 -1.08 -21.05 -0.32
CA LYS A 171 -1.99 -22.14 -0.70
C LYS A 171 -2.83 -22.59 0.50
N PRO A 172 -4.15 -22.79 0.34
CA PRO A 172 -5.06 -23.25 1.39
C PRO A 172 -4.54 -24.43 2.20
N GLU A 173 -4.08 -25.49 1.53
CA GLU A 173 -3.61 -26.72 2.15
C GLU A 173 -2.31 -26.54 2.95
N VAL A 174 -1.48 -25.58 2.56
CA VAL A 174 -0.25 -25.23 3.30
C VAL A 174 -0.58 -24.43 4.54
N LEU A 175 -1.47 -23.43 4.42
CA LEU A 175 -1.91 -22.60 5.55
C LEU A 175 -2.68 -23.43 6.59
N ASP A 176 -3.57 -24.33 6.13
CA ASP A 176 -4.33 -25.22 7.01
C ASP A 176 -3.40 -26.21 7.74
N ARG A 177 -2.33 -26.68 7.09
CA ARG A 177 -1.29 -27.51 7.73
C ARG A 177 -0.51 -26.73 8.80
N LEU A 178 -0.02 -25.53 8.49
CA LEU A 178 0.72 -24.70 9.45
C LEU A 178 -0.13 -24.41 10.70
N LEU A 179 -1.42 -24.10 10.50
CA LEU A 179 -2.37 -23.92 11.59
C LEU A 179 -2.50 -25.19 12.45
N ALA A 180 -2.68 -26.36 11.83
CA ALA A 180 -2.83 -27.62 12.55
C ALA A 180 -1.57 -28.01 13.34
N ASP A 181 -0.39 -27.66 12.82
CA ASP A 181 0.90 -27.94 13.45
C ASP A 181 1.27 -26.92 14.55
N GLY A 182 0.51 -25.82 14.68
CA GLY A 182 0.82 -24.72 15.60
C GLY A 182 2.04 -23.91 15.18
N ASP A 183 2.39 -23.94 13.89
CA ASP A 183 3.51 -23.22 13.30
C ASP A 183 3.08 -21.80 12.87
N LYS A 184 4.00 -21.02 12.31
CA LYS A 184 3.76 -19.64 11.85
C LYS A 184 4.32 -19.39 10.46
N VAL A 185 3.73 -18.43 9.75
CA VAL A 185 4.40 -17.84 8.57
C VAL A 185 5.62 -17.05 9.05
N GLN A 186 6.72 -17.13 8.30
CA GLN A 186 7.99 -16.46 8.62
C GLN A 186 8.68 -16.03 7.34
N PHE A 187 8.49 -14.76 6.97
CA PHE A 187 9.23 -14.19 5.84
C PHE A 187 10.72 -14.03 6.18
N PRO A 188 11.63 -14.02 5.18
CA PRO A 188 13.05 -13.75 5.40
C PRO A 188 13.29 -12.28 5.81
N ASP A 189 14.37 -12.00 6.55
CA ASP A 189 14.63 -10.67 7.13
C ASP A 189 14.75 -9.53 6.11
N ASN A 190 15.12 -9.84 4.86
CA ASN A 190 15.20 -8.89 3.75
C ASN A 190 13.90 -8.80 2.93
N ALA A 191 12.80 -9.43 3.38
CA ALA A 191 11.50 -9.33 2.74
C ALA A 191 10.93 -7.91 2.88
N VAL A 192 10.46 -7.38 1.75
CA VAL A 192 9.66 -6.16 1.67
C VAL A 192 8.38 -6.45 0.92
N ASN A 193 7.26 -5.99 1.48
CA ASN A 193 5.96 -6.03 0.83
C ASN A 193 5.41 -4.60 0.74
N VAL A 194 4.83 -4.26 -0.41
CA VAL A 194 4.27 -2.94 -0.64
C VAL A 194 2.83 -3.03 -1.11
N LYS A 195 2.04 -2.01 -0.76
CA LYS A 195 0.69 -1.80 -1.27
C LYS A 195 0.59 -0.42 -1.92
N PRO A 196 1.04 -0.23 -3.17
CA PRO A 196 0.89 1.02 -3.90
C PRO A 196 -0.58 1.31 -4.23
N VAL A 197 -0.91 2.59 -4.30
CA VAL A 197 -2.23 3.15 -4.57
C VAL A 197 -2.10 4.21 -5.65
N TYR A 198 -2.91 4.09 -6.70
CA TYR A 198 -2.85 4.92 -7.89
C TYR A 198 -4.15 5.65 -8.14
N LYS A 199 -4.02 6.87 -8.64
CA LYS A 199 -5.07 7.61 -9.34
C LYS A 199 -4.92 7.39 -10.83
N LEU A 200 -6.01 7.02 -11.52
CA LEU A 200 -5.99 6.75 -12.95
C LEU A 200 -6.46 7.96 -13.74
N ILE A 201 -5.63 8.40 -14.68
CA ILE A 201 -5.94 9.41 -15.69
C ILE A 201 -6.34 8.68 -16.97
N THR A 202 -7.60 8.86 -17.36
CA THR A 202 -8.19 8.39 -18.60
C THR A 202 -8.84 9.55 -19.35
N GLN A 203 -9.11 9.36 -20.63
CA GLN A 203 -9.69 10.42 -21.48
C GLN A 203 -11.03 10.97 -20.95
N ASP A 204 -11.87 10.14 -20.35
CA ASP A 204 -13.16 10.52 -19.73
C ASP A 204 -13.01 11.30 -18.42
N ARG A 205 -11.82 11.30 -17.81
CA ARG A 205 -11.51 12.06 -16.59
C ARG A 205 -10.75 13.36 -16.86
N LEU A 206 -10.52 13.69 -18.13
CA LEU A 206 -9.84 14.92 -18.54
C LEU A 206 -10.85 16.00 -18.91
N THR A 207 -10.65 17.20 -18.39
CA THR A 207 -11.48 18.39 -18.68
C THR A 207 -10.65 19.44 -19.40
N ASP A 208 -11.14 19.95 -20.53
CA ASP A 208 -10.59 21.16 -21.14
C ASP A 208 -11.03 22.38 -20.32
N TRP A 209 -10.10 22.99 -19.59
CA TRP A 209 -10.34 24.13 -18.72
C TRP A 209 -9.60 25.36 -19.27
N THR A 210 -10.25 26.52 -19.25
CA THR A 210 -9.66 27.77 -19.73
C THR A 210 -9.44 28.73 -18.56
N ASP A 211 -8.20 29.18 -18.38
CA ASP A 211 -7.85 30.14 -17.33
C ASP A 211 -8.36 31.56 -17.64
N GLY A 212 -8.20 32.47 -16.66
CA GLY A 212 -8.61 33.87 -16.80
C GLY A 212 -7.87 34.64 -17.90
N ASP A 213 -6.72 34.15 -18.36
CA ASP A 213 -5.94 34.72 -19.46
C ASP A 213 -6.34 34.14 -20.83
N GLY A 214 -7.34 33.25 -20.86
CA GLY A 214 -7.86 32.63 -22.08
C GLY A 214 -7.04 31.44 -22.58
N ARG A 215 -6.12 30.90 -21.77
CA ARG A 215 -5.36 29.70 -22.12
C ARG A 215 -6.13 28.45 -21.71
N THR A 216 -6.42 27.61 -22.69
CA THR A 216 -7.02 26.28 -22.48
C THR A 216 -5.94 25.26 -22.13
N ARG A 217 -6.24 24.39 -21.16
CA ARG A 217 -5.40 23.30 -20.63
C ARG A 217 -6.23 22.05 -20.49
N LYS A 218 -5.61 20.88 -20.65
CA LYS A 218 -6.26 19.61 -20.36
C LYS A 218 -5.92 19.17 -18.93
N LEU A 219 -6.89 19.29 -18.02
CA LEU A 219 -6.70 19.05 -16.59
C LEU A 219 -7.34 17.73 -16.13
N TYR A 220 -6.62 17.02 -15.28
CA TYR A 220 -7.14 15.98 -14.38
C TYR A 220 -7.18 16.55 -12.95
N ALA A 221 -8.16 16.16 -12.13
CA ALA A 221 -8.21 16.60 -10.73
C ALA A 221 -8.47 15.43 -9.78
N PHE A 222 -7.86 15.48 -8.59
CA PHE A 222 -8.13 14.57 -7.48
C PHE A 222 -8.01 15.31 -6.15
N THR A 223 -8.51 14.71 -5.07
CA THR A 223 -8.47 15.35 -3.75
C THR A 223 -7.09 15.21 -3.08
N ALA A 224 -6.67 16.28 -2.39
CA ALA A 224 -5.45 16.30 -1.61
C ALA A 224 -5.76 16.19 -0.11
N TRP A 225 -4.93 15.46 0.62
CA TRP A 225 -5.12 15.22 2.05
C TRP A 225 -5.06 16.54 2.85
N PRO A 226 -6.14 16.92 3.58
CA PRO A 226 -6.21 18.21 4.26
C PRO A 226 -5.63 18.17 5.69
N GLY A 227 -5.19 17.00 6.15
CA GLY A 227 -4.89 16.73 7.55
C GLY A 227 -6.07 16.17 8.34
N VAL A 228 -5.78 15.77 9.58
CA VAL A 228 -6.78 15.19 10.48
C VAL A 228 -7.78 16.28 10.90
N PRO A 229 -9.09 16.07 10.74
CA PRO A 229 -10.10 17.05 11.13
C PRO A 229 -10.24 17.12 12.66
N ASP A 230 -10.82 18.21 13.17
CA ASP A 230 -11.25 18.26 14.56
C ASP A 230 -12.44 17.30 14.77
N LEU A 231 -12.27 16.36 15.70
CA LEU A 231 -13.22 15.28 15.99
C LEU A 231 -14.15 15.61 17.17
N ALA A 232 -13.97 16.75 17.85
CA ALA A 232 -14.68 17.07 19.09
C ALA A 232 -16.22 17.05 18.92
N ASP A 233 -16.71 17.48 17.76
CA ASP A 233 -18.14 17.64 17.48
C ASP A 233 -18.69 16.59 16.48
N TRP A 234 -17.93 15.52 16.20
CA TRP A 234 -18.38 14.49 15.26
C TRP A 234 -19.52 13.65 15.81
N SER A 235 -20.63 13.60 15.06
CA SER A 235 -21.76 12.72 15.40
C SER A 235 -21.39 11.24 15.21
N PRO A 236 -22.14 10.30 15.83
CA PRO A 236 -21.94 8.87 15.58
C PRO A 236 -21.99 8.48 14.10
N ASP A 237 -22.88 9.11 13.32
CA ASP A 237 -23.01 8.84 11.88
C ASP A 237 -21.77 9.31 11.11
N MET A 238 -21.17 10.45 11.50
CA MET A 238 -19.91 10.92 10.92
C MET A 238 -18.77 9.93 11.22
N LYS A 239 -18.68 9.44 12.45
CA LYS A 239 -17.69 8.41 12.82
C LYS A 239 -17.91 7.09 12.10
N ALA A 240 -19.16 6.71 11.86
CA ALA A 240 -19.49 5.50 11.10
C ALA A 240 -19.04 5.59 9.64
N GLY A 241 -19.05 6.80 9.06
CA GLY A 241 -18.58 7.05 7.69
C GLY A 241 -17.07 7.32 7.56
N GLY A 242 -16.35 7.52 8.67
CA GLY A 242 -14.94 7.91 8.64
C GLY A 242 -14.72 9.31 8.02
N TYR A 243 -13.52 9.56 7.50
CA TYR A 243 -13.13 10.79 6.80
C TYR A 243 -12.67 10.52 5.36
N PRO A 244 -13.57 10.05 4.47
CA PRO A 244 -13.23 9.72 3.08
C PRO A 244 -12.87 10.96 2.25
N GLU A 245 -12.22 10.74 1.11
CA GLU A 245 -11.79 11.79 0.15
C GLU A 245 -12.90 12.79 -0.21
N THR A 246 -14.15 12.34 -0.29
CA THR A 246 -15.31 13.18 -0.61
C THR A 246 -15.57 14.30 0.43
N LEU A 247 -14.96 14.23 1.62
CA LEU A 247 -15.05 15.23 2.68
C LEU A 247 -13.85 16.19 2.75
N TRP A 248 -12.77 15.93 2.00
CA TRP A 248 -11.49 16.62 2.18
C TRP A 248 -11.52 18.08 1.71
N GLN A 249 -12.40 18.42 0.76
CA GLN A 249 -12.60 19.79 0.26
C GLN A 249 -11.29 20.50 -0.15
N GLN A 250 -10.28 19.75 -0.58
CA GLN A 250 -9.02 20.27 -1.12
C GLN A 250 -8.69 19.48 -2.38
N CYS A 251 -8.39 20.18 -3.47
CA CYS A 251 -8.06 19.55 -4.74
C CYS A 251 -6.72 20.01 -5.27
N VAL A 252 -6.09 19.15 -6.06
CA VAL A 252 -4.97 19.49 -6.93
C VAL A 252 -5.30 19.12 -8.36
N TYR A 253 -4.62 19.77 -9.29
CA TYR A 253 -4.86 19.62 -10.71
C TYR A 253 -3.58 19.15 -11.39
N VAL A 254 -3.68 18.19 -12.29
CA VAL A 254 -2.57 17.72 -13.12
C VAL A 254 -2.83 18.22 -14.54
N ASP A 255 -1.94 19.07 -15.04
CA ASP A 255 -1.98 19.60 -16.40
C ASP A 255 -1.15 18.71 -17.33
N MET A 256 -1.84 18.07 -18.28
CA MET A 256 -1.23 17.13 -19.23
C MET A 256 -0.30 17.83 -20.24
N ASP A 257 -0.43 19.14 -20.40
CA ASP A 257 0.34 19.93 -21.36
C ASP A 257 1.62 20.53 -20.73
N LEU A 258 1.71 20.58 -19.40
CA LEU A 258 2.93 21.01 -18.71
C LEU A 258 4.06 19.97 -18.88
N LYS A 259 5.29 20.47 -18.93
CA LYS A 259 6.52 19.68 -19.06
C LYS A 259 7.50 20.06 -17.97
N GLY A 260 8.13 19.06 -17.37
CA GLY A 260 9.05 19.22 -16.25
C GLY A 260 8.31 19.39 -14.92
N PRO A 261 9.01 19.16 -13.79
CA PRO A 261 8.45 19.39 -12.46
C PRO A 261 8.03 20.85 -12.28
N THR A 262 6.96 21.07 -11.52
CA THR A 262 6.48 22.40 -11.18
C THR A 262 7.12 22.91 -9.89
N THR A 263 6.87 24.18 -9.57
CA THR A 263 7.21 24.76 -8.26
C THR A 263 5.97 24.91 -7.37
N SER A 264 4.89 24.23 -7.73
CA SER A 264 3.62 24.28 -7.00
C SER A 264 3.78 23.61 -5.65
N THR A 265 3.19 24.21 -4.61
CA THR A 265 3.17 23.64 -3.25
C THR A 265 1.79 23.78 -2.61
N GLY A 266 0.80 24.26 -3.35
CA GLY A 266 -0.52 24.61 -2.85
C GLY A 266 -1.59 23.62 -3.26
N VAL A 267 -2.74 23.81 -2.65
CA VAL A 267 -4.00 23.12 -2.92
C VAL A 267 -5.06 24.16 -3.26
N ASP A 268 -6.09 23.74 -3.97
CA ASP A 268 -7.32 24.52 -4.14
C ASP A 268 -8.32 24.19 -3.03
N VAL A 269 -8.41 25.09 -2.05
CA VAL A 269 -9.37 24.96 -0.95
C VAL A 269 -10.79 25.15 -1.49
N ASN A 270 -11.63 24.14 -1.26
CA ASN A 270 -12.99 23.95 -1.77
C ASN A 270 -13.10 23.55 -3.25
N CYS A 271 -11.98 23.28 -3.94
CA CYS A 271 -11.98 22.78 -5.32
C CYS A 271 -12.76 23.70 -6.30
N LYS A 272 -12.50 25.01 -6.30
CA LYS A 272 -13.25 25.99 -7.14
C LYS A 272 -12.40 26.80 -8.10
N SER A 273 -11.10 26.84 -7.93
CA SER A 273 -10.20 27.79 -8.57
C SER A 273 -8.83 27.16 -8.85
N PRO A 274 -8.72 26.39 -9.95
CA PRO A 274 -7.43 25.97 -10.47
C PRO A 274 -6.55 27.19 -10.75
N GLY A 275 -5.26 27.09 -10.41
CA GLY A 275 -4.31 28.17 -10.58
C GLY A 275 -2.86 27.69 -10.48
N ALA A 276 -1.92 28.56 -10.84
CA ALA A 276 -0.50 28.19 -10.97
C ALA A 276 0.13 27.62 -9.67
N GLY A 277 -0.46 27.85 -8.50
CA GLY A 277 0.04 27.30 -7.23
C GLY A 277 -0.50 25.92 -6.84
N ASN A 278 -1.53 25.42 -7.53
CA ASN A 278 -2.18 24.12 -7.25
C ASN A 278 -2.36 23.25 -8.52
N ILE A 279 -1.76 23.70 -9.64
CA ILE A 279 -1.60 22.94 -10.87
C ILE A 279 -0.19 22.36 -10.89
N TYR A 280 -0.11 21.05 -11.07
CA TYR A 280 1.09 20.22 -11.12
C TYR A 280 1.22 19.63 -12.52
N SER A 281 2.42 19.17 -12.88
CA SER A 281 2.63 18.36 -14.08
C SER A 281 2.69 16.88 -13.70
N VAL A 282 2.66 16.00 -14.69
CA VAL A 282 2.91 14.56 -14.45
C VAL A 282 4.31 14.31 -13.88
N ASP A 283 5.27 15.20 -14.14
CA ASP A 283 6.65 15.12 -13.64
C ASP A 283 6.81 15.41 -12.14
N ASP A 284 5.72 15.81 -11.46
CA ASP A 284 5.64 15.94 -9.99
C ASP A 284 5.23 14.62 -9.30
N PHE A 285 5.02 13.54 -10.07
CA PHE A 285 4.53 12.25 -9.59
C PHE A 285 5.42 11.09 -10.04
N ILE A 286 5.43 10.01 -9.26
CA ILE A 286 5.83 8.70 -9.78
C ILE A 286 4.63 8.18 -10.60
N ALA A 287 4.82 8.00 -11.90
CA ALA A 287 3.76 7.67 -12.83
C ALA A 287 4.07 6.39 -13.61
N VAL A 288 3.02 5.70 -14.04
CA VAL A 288 3.12 4.60 -14.99
C VAL A 288 2.28 4.91 -16.20
N ASP A 289 2.91 4.86 -17.37
CA ASP A 289 2.23 4.88 -18.65
C ASP A 289 1.71 3.47 -18.95
N LEU A 290 0.39 3.27 -18.81
CA LEU A 290 -0.25 1.98 -19.04
C LEU A 290 -0.29 1.71 -20.53
N LYS A 291 0.58 0.81 -21.00
CA LYS A 291 0.57 0.38 -22.40
C LYS A 291 -0.74 -0.34 -22.71
N ALA A 292 -1.13 -0.37 -23.99
CA ALA A 292 -2.39 -0.96 -24.44
C ALA A 292 -2.66 -2.39 -23.90
N GLN A 293 -1.61 -3.20 -23.70
CA GLN A 293 -1.73 -4.54 -23.12
C GLN A 293 -2.11 -4.51 -21.64
N ASP A 294 -1.52 -3.61 -20.86
CA ASP A 294 -1.85 -3.43 -19.44
C ASP A 294 -3.23 -2.81 -19.30
N ALA A 295 -3.56 -1.83 -20.14
CA ALA A 295 -4.87 -1.20 -20.16
C ALA A 295 -5.99 -2.21 -20.50
N ALA A 296 -5.83 -3.00 -21.57
CA ALA A 296 -6.75 -4.09 -21.94
C ALA A 296 -6.93 -5.13 -20.83
N PHE A 297 -5.87 -5.39 -20.08
CA PHE A 297 -5.91 -6.30 -18.95
C PHE A 297 -6.72 -5.72 -17.76
N VAL A 298 -6.50 -4.44 -17.43
CA VAL A 298 -7.30 -3.73 -16.42
C VAL A 298 -8.78 -3.85 -16.81
N ASN A 299 -9.14 -3.60 -18.07
CA ASN A 299 -10.52 -3.74 -18.59
C ASN A 299 -11.13 -5.14 -18.43
N LYS A 300 -10.35 -6.17 -18.73
CA LYS A 300 -10.79 -7.56 -18.59
C LYS A 300 -11.05 -7.94 -17.13
N THR A 301 -10.25 -7.40 -16.21
CA THR A 301 -10.35 -7.68 -14.78
C THR A 301 -11.42 -6.84 -14.11
N THR A 302 -11.73 -5.66 -14.68
CA THR A 302 -12.83 -4.81 -14.22
C THR A 302 -14.22 -5.24 -14.69
N GLY A 303 -14.31 -6.09 -15.71
CA GLY A 303 -15.60 -6.40 -16.35
C GLY A 303 -16.16 -5.22 -17.16
N GLU A 304 -15.32 -4.21 -17.43
CA GLU A 304 -15.64 -3.09 -18.28
C GLU A 304 -15.67 -3.51 -19.74
N THR A 305 -16.69 -3.07 -20.48
CA THR A 305 -16.81 -3.33 -21.92
C THR A 305 -16.06 -2.30 -22.77
N GLU A 306 -15.63 -1.20 -22.17
CA GLU A 306 -14.87 -0.13 -22.83
C GLU A 306 -13.40 -0.19 -22.41
N GLU A 307 -12.51 0.08 -23.37
CA GLU A 307 -11.08 0.01 -23.11
C GLU A 307 -10.60 1.25 -22.34
N ILE A 308 -10.15 1.11 -21.08
CA ILE A 308 -9.29 2.09 -20.38
C ILE A 308 -8.20 2.52 -21.35
N GLY A 309 -8.00 3.83 -21.47
CA GLY A 309 -7.11 4.42 -22.46
C GLY A 309 -7.75 4.53 -23.84
N GLY A 310 -8.20 3.44 -24.45
CA GLY A 310 -8.61 3.43 -25.87
C GLY A 310 -7.51 4.06 -26.75
N ASP A 311 -7.86 5.05 -27.57
CA ASP A 311 -6.89 5.88 -28.33
C ASP A 311 -6.31 7.06 -27.51
N GLY A 312 -6.77 7.27 -26.27
CA GLY A 312 -6.38 8.34 -25.36
C GLY A 312 -5.36 7.90 -24.28
N PRO A 313 -4.96 8.82 -23.38
CA PRO A 313 -3.98 8.50 -22.35
C PRO A 313 -4.54 7.51 -21.32
N ALA A 314 -3.66 6.64 -20.81
CA ALA A 314 -3.90 5.79 -19.65
C ALA A 314 -2.69 5.88 -18.72
N ILE A 315 -2.76 6.78 -17.73
CA ILE A 315 -1.64 7.05 -16.81
C ILE A 315 -2.07 6.76 -15.38
N ALA A 316 -1.30 5.95 -14.66
CA ALA A 316 -1.49 5.72 -13.24
C ALA A 316 -0.50 6.57 -12.43
N LEU A 317 -1.02 7.50 -11.63
CA LEU A 317 -0.24 8.34 -10.71
C LEU A 317 -0.19 7.70 -9.34
N LEU A 318 0.99 7.41 -8.80
CA LEU A 318 1.13 6.91 -7.44
C LEU A 318 0.73 8.02 -6.46
N VAL A 319 -0.29 7.81 -5.65
CA VAL A 319 -0.72 8.78 -4.62
C VAL A 319 -0.49 8.28 -3.20
N ALA A 320 -0.30 6.98 -3.02
CA ALA A 320 -0.07 6.40 -1.71
C ALA A 320 0.64 5.05 -1.79
N MET A 321 1.29 4.65 -0.70
CA MET A 321 1.86 3.32 -0.56
C MET A 321 1.99 2.93 0.92
N HIS A 322 1.44 1.77 1.32
CA HIS A 322 1.94 1.10 2.53
C HIS A 322 3.20 0.31 2.19
N VAL A 323 4.16 0.36 3.10
CA VAL A 323 5.43 -0.33 2.98
C VAL A 323 5.72 -1.03 4.30
N THR A 324 6.12 -2.30 4.21
CA THR A 324 6.58 -3.06 5.36
C THR A 324 7.83 -3.85 5.02
N SER A 325 8.78 -3.93 5.94
CA SER A 325 9.99 -4.75 5.83
C SER A 325 10.15 -5.65 7.05
N ARG A 326 10.62 -6.88 6.83
CA ARG A 326 10.67 -7.92 7.88
C ARG A 326 11.75 -7.71 8.94
N GLU A 327 12.62 -6.72 8.80
CA GLU A 327 13.88 -6.50 9.55
C GLU A 327 13.81 -6.61 11.09
N THR A 328 12.61 -6.59 11.70
CA THR A 328 12.38 -6.94 13.11
C THR A 328 11.24 -7.94 13.26
N THR A 329 11.13 -8.61 14.41
CA THR A 329 10.02 -9.54 14.70
C THR A 329 8.62 -8.92 14.54
N GLN A 330 8.47 -7.60 14.72
CA GLN A 330 7.20 -6.89 14.50
C GLN A 330 7.09 -6.22 13.12
N TRP A 331 8.08 -6.42 12.27
CA TRP A 331 8.33 -5.71 11.01
C TRP A 331 8.51 -4.21 11.23
N THR A 332 9.19 -3.55 10.31
CA THR A 332 9.12 -2.08 10.25
C THR A 332 7.99 -1.68 9.32
N TRP A 333 7.26 -0.63 9.70
CA TRP A 333 6.11 -0.15 8.95
C TRP A 333 6.28 1.33 8.64
N GLN A 334 5.98 1.70 7.41
CA GLN A 334 5.85 3.09 7.01
C GLN A 334 4.78 3.23 5.93
N THR A 335 4.16 4.40 5.90
CA THR A 335 3.17 4.74 4.89
C THR A 335 3.58 6.04 4.22
N PHE A 336 3.40 6.10 2.91
CA PHE A 336 3.75 7.24 2.07
C PHE A 336 2.51 7.73 1.34
N TRP A 337 2.38 9.05 1.14
CA TRP A 337 1.34 9.63 0.30
C TRP A 337 1.86 10.88 -0.38
N TRP A 338 1.34 11.16 -1.57
CA TRP A 338 1.67 12.38 -2.29
C TRP A 338 1.11 13.59 -1.53
N GLU A 339 1.92 14.63 -1.39
CA GLU A 339 1.58 15.83 -0.63
C GLU A 339 1.94 17.07 -1.46
N ALA A 340 1.01 18.03 -1.52
CA ALA A 340 1.22 19.28 -2.24
C ALA A 340 2.43 20.05 -1.69
N ASP A 341 2.50 20.23 -0.37
CA ASP A 341 3.67 20.78 0.33
C ASP A 341 4.41 19.67 1.08
N ALA A 342 5.27 18.94 0.36
CA ALA A 342 6.04 17.86 0.93
C ALA A 342 7.07 18.31 1.99
N ALA A 343 7.37 19.62 2.12
CA ALA A 343 8.25 20.15 3.17
C ALA A 343 7.47 20.42 4.48
N HIS A 344 6.17 20.71 4.37
CA HIS A 344 5.28 20.95 5.51
C HIS A 344 4.06 20.01 5.45
N PRO A 345 4.28 18.69 5.50
CA PRO A 345 3.21 17.74 5.29
C PRO A 345 2.20 17.75 6.45
N ASN A 346 0.96 17.42 6.14
CA ASN A 346 -0.09 17.27 7.12
C ASN A 346 0.12 16.00 7.99
N THR A 347 -0.48 15.98 9.19
CA THR A 347 -0.53 14.79 10.06
C THR A 347 -1.13 13.60 9.28
N PRO A 348 -0.60 12.36 9.40
CA PRO A 348 0.29 11.86 10.44
C PRO A 348 1.80 12.10 10.23
N SER A 349 2.20 12.83 9.19
CA SER A 349 3.58 13.26 9.02
C SER A 349 3.91 14.50 9.89
N SER A 350 5.13 14.98 9.79
CA SER A 350 5.58 16.23 10.40
C SER A 350 6.76 16.83 9.62
N ALA A 351 7.05 18.11 9.88
CA ALA A 351 8.26 18.76 9.37
C ALA A 351 9.56 18.04 9.80
N ALA A 352 9.57 17.41 10.99
CA ALA A 352 10.74 16.64 11.46
C ALA A 352 10.94 15.33 10.67
N ILE A 353 9.85 14.69 10.23
CA ILE A 353 9.93 13.54 9.32
C ILE A 353 10.37 14.02 7.94
N ALA A 354 9.75 15.07 7.40
CA ALA A 354 10.11 15.62 6.08
C ALA A 354 11.58 16.06 6.00
N ALA A 355 12.13 16.67 7.05
CA ALA A 355 13.52 17.11 7.11
C ALA A 355 14.55 15.96 7.10
N ALA A 356 14.14 14.73 7.42
CA ALA A 356 15.00 13.54 7.36
C ALA A 356 15.08 12.92 5.95
N ARG A 357 14.34 13.46 4.97
CA ARG A 357 14.34 12.99 3.58
C ARG A 357 15.74 13.11 2.97
N PRO A 358 16.30 12.04 2.38
CA PRO A 358 17.61 12.08 1.78
C PRO A 358 17.58 12.90 0.47
N SER A 359 18.66 13.64 0.22
CA SER A 359 18.79 14.45 -1.00
C SER A 359 19.00 13.63 -2.28
N THR A 360 19.12 12.31 -2.16
CA THR A 360 19.30 11.38 -3.28
C THR A 360 17.99 10.99 -3.95
N LEU A 361 16.83 11.32 -3.36
CA LEU A 361 15.54 11.08 -4.01
C LEU A 361 15.42 11.88 -5.31
N THR A 362 14.74 11.29 -6.29
CA THR A 362 14.29 12.02 -7.47
C THR A 362 13.28 13.09 -7.07
N SER A 363 13.05 14.08 -7.94
CA SER A 363 12.05 15.12 -7.67
C SER A 363 10.67 14.52 -7.43
N GLN A 364 10.29 13.50 -8.20
CA GLN A 364 9.04 12.76 -8.07
C GLN A 364 8.92 12.12 -6.68
N ALA A 365 9.92 11.34 -6.27
CA ALA A 365 9.90 10.63 -5.00
C ALA A 365 9.96 11.60 -3.79
N ALA A 366 10.47 12.81 -3.98
CA ALA A 366 10.52 13.85 -2.97
C ALA A 366 9.18 14.58 -2.72
N HIS A 367 8.16 14.39 -3.55
CA HIS A 367 6.81 14.94 -3.34
C HIS A 367 5.97 14.17 -2.31
N TYR A 368 6.48 13.08 -1.76
CA TYR A 368 5.72 12.26 -0.81
C TYR A 368 5.98 12.72 0.63
N ALA A 369 4.95 12.61 1.47
CA ALA A 369 5.03 12.62 2.92
C ALA A 369 5.12 11.18 3.44
N MET A 370 5.49 11.01 4.72
CA MET A 370 5.63 9.70 5.34
C MET A 370 5.21 9.72 6.81
N ALA A 371 4.69 8.60 7.31
CA ALA A 371 4.58 8.33 8.74
C ALA A 371 5.14 6.93 9.07
N PRO A 372 6.12 6.81 9.98
CA PRO A 372 6.65 5.53 10.40
C PRO A 372 5.88 4.99 11.61
N ALA A 373 5.69 3.67 11.65
CA ALA A 373 5.01 2.93 12.71
C ALA A 373 5.91 1.81 13.24
N TYR A 374 7.09 2.15 13.80
CA TYR A 374 8.06 1.14 14.28
C TYR A 374 7.68 0.61 15.68
N SER A 375 6.61 1.15 16.24
CA SER A 375 5.94 0.69 17.44
C SER A 375 4.49 1.13 17.37
N MET A 376 3.63 0.47 18.16
CA MET A 376 2.21 0.84 18.28
C MET A 376 2.03 1.99 19.29
N LEU A 377 2.82 1.94 20.38
CA LEU A 377 2.82 2.90 21.48
C LEU A 377 4.26 3.34 21.81
N VAL A 378 4.42 4.53 22.39
CA VAL A 378 5.69 5.00 22.98
C VAL A 378 5.50 5.24 24.49
N PRO A 379 6.33 4.64 25.38
CA PRO A 379 7.38 3.66 25.07
C PRO A 379 6.85 2.38 24.42
N ALA A 380 7.67 1.79 23.54
CA ALA A 380 7.35 0.55 22.86
C ALA A 380 7.08 -0.58 23.87
N GLN A 381 6.03 -1.36 23.61
CA GLN A 381 5.65 -2.48 24.44
C GLN A 381 6.46 -3.73 24.05
N PRO A 382 6.65 -4.71 24.96
CA PRO A 382 7.34 -5.97 24.63
C PRO A 382 6.53 -6.80 23.63
N LEU A 383 7.14 -7.81 23.01
CA LEU A 383 6.44 -8.73 22.10
C LEU A 383 5.24 -9.44 22.76
N VAL A 384 5.35 -9.76 24.05
CA VAL A 384 4.33 -10.44 24.86
C VAL A 384 4.32 -9.81 26.26
N GLY A 385 3.13 -9.74 26.88
CA GLY A 385 2.97 -9.29 28.27
C GLY A 385 3.02 -7.77 28.48
N GLY A 386 2.87 -6.97 27.42
CA GLY A 386 2.69 -5.53 27.53
C GLY A 386 1.36 -5.14 28.18
N LYS A 387 1.22 -3.87 28.57
CA LYS A 387 0.08 -3.39 29.37
C LYS A 387 -0.88 -2.48 28.61
N ASN A 388 -0.61 -2.25 27.33
CA ASN A 388 -1.35 -1.28 26.51
C ASN A 388 -1.29 0.15 27.11
N VAL A 389 -0.07 0.57 27.49
CA VAL A 389 0.20 1.85 28.16
C VAL A 389 1.25 2.62 27.38
N GLY A 390 0.97 3.88 27.04
CA GLY A 390 1.89 4.76 26.33
C GLY A 390 1.17 5.77 25.45
N ALA A 391 1.92 6.71 24.88
CA ALA A 391 1.42 7.58 23.83
C ALA A 391 1.15 6.78 22.56
N LEU A 392 0.02 7.05 21.90
CA LEU A 392 -0.36 6.44 20.62
C LEU A 392 0.61 6.88 19.50
N VAL A 393 1.15 5.93 18.74
CA VAL A 393 1.87 6.22 17.49
C VAL A 393 0.89 6.16 16.33
N THR A 394 0.25 7.26 15.97
CA THR A 394 -0.68 7.29 14.84
C THR A 394 0.08 7.33 13.52
N ALA A 395 -0.19 6.38 12.64
CA ALA A 395 0.45 6.23 11.34
C ALA A 395 -0.48 5.46 10.42
N PHE A 396 -1.21 6.21 9.61
CA PHE A 396 -2.20 5.72 8.66
C PHE A 396 -1.93 6.29 7.27
N ASN A 397 -2.39 5.63 6.22
CA ASN A 397 -2.40 6.21 4.88
C ASN A 397 -3.69 7.00 4.63
N PRO A 398 -3.64 8.31 4.35
CA PRO A 398 -4.83 9.10 4.05
C PRO A 398 -5.71 8.52 2.95
N TYR A 399 -5.12 8.05 1.85
CA TYR A 399 -5.84 7.56 0.67
C TYR A 399 -6.37 6.13 0.80
N LEU A 400 -6.11 5.46 1.93
CA LEU A 400 -6.62 4.11 2.18
C LEU A 400 -7.48 4.06 3.43
N GLU A 401 -6.97 4.61 4.53
CA GLU A 401 -7.53 4.36 5.84
C GLU A 401 -8.42 5.51 6.31
N ALA A 402 -8.27 6.74 5.79
CA ALA A 402 -9.05 7.87 6.34
C ALA A 402 -10.56 7.64 6.26
N GLY A 403 -11.05 6.95 5.21
CA GLY A 403 -12.45 6.57 5.05
C GLY A 403 -12.94 5.42 5.93
N PHE A 404 -12.06 4.77 6.71
CA PHE A 404 -12.48 3.68 7.60
C PHE A 404 -13.19 4.24 8.82
N GLY A 405 -14.50 4.03 8.88
CA GLY A 405 -15.31 4.32 10.05
C GLY A 405 -15.45 3.13 11.01
N THR A 406 -16.25 3.32 12.04
CA THR A 406 -16.48 2.30 13.09
C THR A 406 -17.01 0.95 12.60
N PRO A 407 -17.72 0.80 11.46
CA PRO A 407 -18.09 -0.53 10.94
C PRO A 407 -16.90 -1.33 10.37
N VAL A 408 -15.85 -0.63 9.93
CA VAL A 408 -14.63 -1.24 9.39
C VAL A 408 -13.68 -1.62 10.53
N ILE A 409 -13.55 -0.76 11.54
CA ILE A 409 -12.73 -0.98 12.73
C ILE A 409 -13.50 -1.86 13.74
N SER A 410 -13.30 -3.17 13.66
CA SER A 410 -14.07 -4.15 14.42
C SER A 410 -13.38 -4.66 15.69
N ILE A 411 -12.06 -4.42 15.84
CA ILE A 411 -11.32 -4.71 17.08
C ILE A 411 -10.82 -3.39 17.67
N MET A 412 -11.23 -3.13 18.90
CA MET A 412 -10.89 -1.92 19.65
C MET A 412 -10.46 -2.28 21.06
N GLU A 413 -9.43 -1.61 21.55
CA GLU A 413 -8.96 -1.68 22.93
C GLU A 413 -8.75 -0.27 23.48
N THR A 414 -8.74 -0.14 24.81
CA THR A 414 -8.44 1.15 25.47
C THR A 414 -6.96 1.25 25.80
N VAL A 415 -6.33 2.34 25.39
CA VAL A 415 -4.94 2.67 25.74
C VAL A 415 -4.91 3.62 26.94
N GLN A 416 -4.02 3.36 27.89
CA GLN A 416 -3.75 4.27 29.01
C GLN A 416 -2.55 5.15 28.70
N THR A 417 -2.72 6.47 28.71
CA THR A 417 -1.62 7.43 28.52
C THR A 417 -1.39 8.20 29.82
N PRO A 418 -0.16 8.19 30.39
CA PRO A 418 0.14 8.98 31.58
C PRO A 418 0.22 10.47 31.23
N ASP A 419 -0.39 11.34 32.03
CA ASP A 419 -0.42 12.79 31.79
C ASP A 419 0.85 13.53 32.27
N GLY A 420 1.83 12.79 32.81
CA GLY A 420 3.05 13.32 33.41
C GLY A 420 2.86 14.01 34.77
N LYS A 421 1.63 14.10 35.28
CA LYS A 421 1.25 14.71 36.58
C LYS A 421 0.67 13.69 37.56
N GLY A 422 0.72 12.41 37.22
CA GLY A 422 0.24 11.30 38.04
C GLY A 422 -1.21 10.89 37.77
N ALA A 423 -1.86 11.47 36.76
CA ALA A 423 -3.15 10.99 36.25
C ALA A 423 -2.98 10.22 34.93
N TRP A 424 -4.06 9.58 34.51
CA TRP A 424 -4.12 8.75 33.31
C TRP A 424 -5.26 9.21 32.42
N THR A 425 -5.00 9.26 31.13
CA THR A 425 -6.01 9.44 30.08
C THR A 425 -6.28 8.08 29.45
N THR A 426 -7.55 7.66 29.45
CA THR A 426 -8.00 6.48 28.71
C THR A 426 -8.45 6.92 27.32
N THR A 427 -7.86 6.34 26.28
CA THR A 427 -8.23 6.63 24.89
C THR A 427 -8.66 5.34 24.19
N THR A 428 -9.83 5.37 23.55
CA THR A 428 -10.24 4.36 22.58
C THR A 428 -10.09 4.98 21.20
N THR A 429 -9.42 4.28 20.29
CA THR A 429 -9.36 4.64 18.88
C THR A 429 -10.32 3.75 18.09
N ASP A 430 -11.14 4.33 17.23
CA ASP A 430 -12.26 3.68 16.56
C ASP A 430 -12.42 4.08 15.08
N MET A 431 -11.47 4.86 14.55
CA MET A 431 -11.49 5.35 13.16
C MET A 431 -10.15 5.14 12.48
N GLY A 432 -10.18 5.11 11.15
CA GLY A 432 -9.01 4.94 10.29
C GLY A 432 -7.94 6.01 10.44
N ILE A 433 -8.34 7.28 10.60
CA ILE A 433 -7.42 8.39 10.92
C ILE A 433 -6.75 8.28 12.31
N GLN A 434 -7.06 7.23 13.06
CA GLN A 434 -6.45 6.91 14.35
C GLN A 434 -5.69 5.58 14.31
N THR A 435 -5.55 4.93 13.14
CA THR A 435 -4.87 3.64 13.03
C THR A 435 -3.36 3.78 13.17
N ASN A 436 -2.74 2.63 13.39
CA ASN A 436 -1.32 2.41 13.29
C ASN A 436 -1.13 1.17 12.39
N CYS A 437 -0.32 1.27 11.35
CA CYS A 437 -0.12 0.16 10.41
C CYS A 437 0.28 -1.14 11.12
N MET A 438 1.18 -1.07 12.11
CA MET A 438 1.64 -2.25 12.86
C MET A 438 0.51 -2.86 13.70
N THR A 439 -0.35 -2.06 14.36
CA THR A 439 -1.53 -2.59 15.07
C THR A 439 -2.50 -3.27 14.10
N CYS A 440 -2.86 -2.58 13.01
CA CYS A 440 -3.85 -3.05 12.04
C CYS A 440 -3.41 -4.34 11.33
N HIS A 441 -2.14 -4.41 10.94
CA HIS A 441 -1.54 -5.61 10.36
C HIS A 441 -1.13 -6.66 11.39
N GLY A 442 -0.93 -6.28 12.65
CA GLY A 442 -0.59 -7.20 13.74
C GLY A 442 -1.66 -8.24 14.05
N LEU A 443 -2.84 -8.10 13.46
CA LEU A 443 -3.96 -9.03 13.53
C LEU A 443 -4.07 -9.93 12.30
N ALA A 444 -3.13 -9.83 11.35
CA ALA A 444 -3.14 -10.62 10.13
C ALA A 444 -3.16 -12.12 10.40
N ALA A 445 -4.25 -12.79 10.03
CA ALA A 445 -4.45 -14.20 10.35
C ALA A 445 -5.19 -14.99 9.26
N TRP A 446 -4.92 -16.30 9.21
CA TRP A 446 -5.65 -17.27 8.40
C TRP A 446 -6.52 -18.19 9.26
N GLY A 447 -7.79 -18.33 8.89
CA GLY A 447 -8.76 -19.17 9.60
C GLY A 447 -9.31 -18.53 10.89
N GLY A 448 -9.95 -19.35 11.73
CA GLY A 448 -10.46 -18.94 13.04
C GLY A 448 -11.57 -17.89 13.00
N ARG A 449 -11.55 -16.97 13.98
CA ARG A 449 -12.55 -15.87 14.13
C ARG A 449 -12.42 -14.75 13.09
N GLY A 450 -11.52 -14.93 12.12
CA GLY A 450 -11.39 -14.06 10.96
C GLY A 450 -10.44 -12.89 11.15
N SER A 451 -10.17 -12.28 10.00
CA SER A 451 -9.38 -11.09 9.78
C SER A 451 -10.19 -9.83 10.06
N ASN A 452 -9.66 -8.93 10.88
CA ASN A 452 -10.40 -7.75 11.32
C ASN A 452 -9.46 -6.55 11.44
N TYR A 453 -9.92 -5.39 10.99
CA TYR A 453 -9.16 -4.16 11.13
C TYR A 453 -9.29 -3.59 12.54
N ALA A 454 -8.18 -3.00 12.99
CA ALA A 454 -8.05 -2.35 14.26
C ALA A 454 -7.48 -0.95 14.06
N ALA A 455 -7.84 -0.02 14.94
CA ALA A 455 -7.19 1.28 15.02
C ALA A 455 -5.84 1.15 15.75
N ASN A 456 -5.51 2.00 16.73
CA ASN A 456 -4.21 1.98 17.39
C ASN A 456 -4.30 1.53 18.85
N PHE A 457 -3.66 0.41 19.13
CA PHE A 457 -3.40 -0.11 20.47
C PHE A 457 -2.29 -1.17 20.39
N TYR A 458 -1.80 -1.60 21.54
CA TYR A 458 -0.82 -2.68 21.63
C TYR A 458 -1.44 -4.06 21.34
N VAL A 459 -0.96 -4.72 20.27
CA VAL A 459 -1.26 -6.11 19.92
C VAL A 459 -0.03 -6.97 20.26
N PRO A 460 -0.09 -7.82 21.29
CA PRO A 460 0.98 -8.78 21.58
C PRO A 460 1.03 -9.90 20.52
N ARG A 461 2.19 -10.57 20.39
CA ARG A 461 2.37 -11.68 19.42
C ARG A 461 1.67 -12.99 19.81
N ASP A 462 1.11 -13.04 21.01
CA ASP A 462 0.23 -14.11 21.54
C ASP A 462 -1.21 -13.61 21.75
N TYR A 463 -1.64 -12.61 20.97
CA TYR A 463 -3.01 -12.09 21.06
C TYR A 463 -4.05 -13.18 20.80
N TRP A 464 -5.21 -13.10 21.48
CA TRP A 464 -6.25 -14.13 21.48
C TRP A 464 -6.79 -14.51 20.09
N VAL A 465 -6.63 -13.63 19.09
CA VAL A 465 -6.98 -13.93 17.69
C VAL A 465 -6.23 -15.18 17.20
N PHE A 466 -4.98 -15.35 17.63
CA PHE A 466 -4.11 -16.45 17.23
C PHE A 466 -4.36 -17.76 18.01
N ASP A 467 -5.28 -17.77 18.99
CA ASP A 467 -5.67 -19.01 19.68
C ASP A 467 -6.36 -20.01 18.74
N THR A 468 -6.97 -19.51 17.66
CA THR A 468 -7.74 -20.32 16.70
C THR A 468 -7.42 -19.99 15.24
N ALA A 469 -6.43 -19.15 14.98
CA ALA A 469 -6.03 -18.70 13.65
C ALA A 469 -4.50 -18.69 13.50
N LEU A 470 -4.03 -18.90 12.28
CA LEU A 470 -2.61 -18.88 11.94
C LEU A 470 -2.16 -17.42 11.79
N ASP A 471 -1.14 -17.03 12.54
CA ASP A 471 -0.41 -15.77 12.36
C ASP A 471 0.29 -15.77 10.99
N VAL A 472 -0.18 -14.92 10.06
CA VAL A 472 0.38 -14.81 8.70
C VAL A 472 1.46 -13.73 8.60
N ASP A 473 2.17 -13.48 9.71
CA ASP A 473 3.35 -12.61 9.78
C ASP A 473 3.06 -11.20 9.25
N PHE A 474 1.98 -10.60 9.77
CA PHE A 474 1.48 -9.28 9.38
C PHE A 474 1.02 -9.10 7.91
N ALA A 475 1.09 -10.14 7.09
CA ALA A 475 0.77 -10.07 5.66
C ALA A 475 -0.66 -10.54 5.35
N TRP A 476 -1.64 -9.64 5.49
CA TRP A 476 -3.05 -9.89 5.07
C TRP A 476 -3.17 -10.43 3.65
N SER A 477 -2.22 -10.09 2.78
CA SER A 477 -2.21 -10.57 1.40
C SER A 477 -2.00 -12.09 1.29
N VAL A 478 -1.37 -12.75 2.27
CA VAL A 478 -1.24 -14.22 2.32
C VAL A 478 -2.61 -14.88 2.52
N GLU A 479 -3.41 -14.37 3.45
CA GLU A 479 -4.79 -14.80 3.66
C GLU A 479 -5.63 -14.56 2.39
N ALA A 480 -5.49 -13.38 1.78
CA ALA A 480 -6.21 -13.03 0.56
C ALA A 480 -5.86 -13.95 -0.63
N ILE A 481 -4.60 -14.38 -0.77
CA ILE A 481 -4.18 -15.37 -1.77
C ILE A 481 -4.88 -16.71 -1.51
N GLY A 482 -4.85 -17.20 -0.27
CA GLY A 482 -5.49 -18.47 0.10
C GLY A 482 -6.99 -18.46 -0.17
N ASN A 483 -7.69 -17.38 0.20
CA ASN A 483 -9.12 -17.22 -0.05
C ASN A 483 -9.43 -17.17 -1.56
N ALA A 484 -8.62 -16.47 -2.34
CA ALA A 484 -8.79 -16.42 -3.80
C ALA A 484 -8.62 -17.80 -4.44
N ILE A 485 -7.66 -18.61 -3.98
CA ILE A 485 -7.45 -19.97 -4.49
C ILE A 485 -8.63 -20.88 -4.13
N LYS A 486 -9.09 -20.87 -2.86
CA LYS A 486 -10.30 -21.62 -2.44
C LYS A 486 -11.50 -21.29 -3.34
N ALA A 487 -11.71 -20.01 -3.64
CA ALA A 487 -12.82 -19.56 -4.47
C ALA A 487 -12.69 -19.99 -5.95
N LEU A 488 -11.46 -20.11 -6.47
CA LEU A 488 -11.22 -20.60 -7.83
C LEU A 488 -11.41 -22.11 -7.95
N GLU A 489 -10.99 -22.88 -6.95
CA GLU A 489 -11.18 -24.33 -6.90
C GLU A 489 -12.67 -24.69 -6.80
N ALA A 490 -13.42 -24.01 -5.93
CA ALA A 490 -14.87 -24.23 -5.77
C ALA A 490 -15.72 -23.93 -7.03
N LYS A 491 -15.17 -23.19 -8.01
CA LYS A 491 -15.84 -22.93 -9.31
C LYS A 491 -15.51 -23.98 -10.38
N ALA A 492 -14.50 -24.81 -10.15
CA ALA A 492 -14.08 -25.86 -11.08
C ALA A 492 -14.80 -27.20 -10.84
N ASP A 493 -15.36 -27.38 -9.63
CA ASP A 493 -16.28 -28.45 -9.24
C ASP A 493 -17.74 -28.10 -9.59
#